data_AF-A0A432V671-F1
#
_entry.id   AF-A0A432V671-F1
#
_cell.length_a   1.000
_cell.length_b   1.000
_cell.length_c   1.000
_cell.angle_alpha   90.00
_cell.angle_beta   90.00
_cell.angle_gamma   90.00
#
_symmetry.space_group_name_H-M   'P 1'
#
loop_
_entity.id
_entity.type
_entity.pdbx_description
1 polymer ?
#
loop_
_entity_poly.entity_id
_entity_poly.type
_entity_poly.pdbx_seq_one_letter_code
_entity_poly.pdbx_strand_id
1 'polypeptide(L)' 'MSSENTVDVRTLVPAQRHAKIFQLVNELAAGSSFVLVNDHDPKPLYYQLEAEYPKQFSWTYLERGPEVWRVEIGKLQQAA' A
#
# COMPACT_ATOMS: atom_id res chain seq x y z
N MET A 1 16.89 -10.23 -6.73
CA MET A 1 16.40 -9.20 -7.64
C MET A 1 15.20 -8.55 -6.97
N SER A 2 15.38 -7.39 -6.36
CA SER A 2 14.30 -6.61 -5.76
C SER A 2 13.58 -5.87 -6.89
N SER A 3 12.63 -6.54 -7.52
CA SER A 3 11.65 -5.87 -8.39
C SER A 3 10.76 -5.02 -7.49
N GLU A 4 11.18 -3.78 -7.20
CA GLU A 4 10.38 -2.79 -6.51
C GLU A 4 9.16 -2.47 -7.37
N ASN A 5 8.05 -3.16 -7.11
CA ASN A 5 6.77 -2.88 -7.72
C ASN A 5 6.25 -1.57 -7.12
N THR A 6 6.67 -0.44 -7.68
CA THR A 6 6.37 0.90 -7.15
C THR A 6 5.09 1.43 -7.81
N VAL A 7 4.16 1.90 -6.99
CA VAL A 7 2.87 2.44 -7.41
C VAL A 7 2.80 3.89 -6.96
N ASP A 8 2.98 4.81 -7.91
CA ASP A 8 2.88 6.25 -7.67
C ASP A 8 1.47 6.78 -7.94
N VAL A 9 0.71 6.99 -6.85
CA VAL A 9 -0.68 7.44 -6.93
C VAL A 9 -0.81 8.95 -7.05
N ARG A 10 0.29 9.71 -6.97
CA ARG A 10 0.27 11.17 -7.19
C ARG A 10 -0.13 11.52 -8.62
N THR A 11 0.13 10.60 -9.55
CA THR A 11 -0.27 10.69 -10.96
C THR A 11 -1.77 10.47 -11.18
N LEU A 12 -2.48 9.90 -10.21
CA LEU A 12 -3.90 9.62 -10.27
C LEU A 12 -4.71 10.76 -9.65
N VAL A 13 -5.92 10.97 -10.18
CA VAL A 13 -6.88 11.89 -9.56
C VAL A 13 -7.27 11.38 -8.16
N PRO A 14 -7.48 12.26 -7.16
CA PRO A 14 -7.69 11.85 -5.77
C PRO A 14 -8.79 10.79 -5.58
N ALA A 15 -9.89 10.91 -6.32
CA ALA A 15 -11.02 9.98 -6.25
C ALA A 15 -10.67 8.53 -6.69
N GLN A 16 -9.61 8.34 -7.47
CA GLN A 16 -9.20 7.01 -7.96
C GLN A 16 -8.15 6.34 -7.07
N ARG A 17 -7.44 7.11 -6.24
CA ARG A 17 -6.27 6.62 -5.48
C ARG A 17 -6.65 5.46 -4.56
N HIS A 18 -7.67 5.63 -3.72
CA HIS A 18 -8.11 4.58 -2.80
C HIS A 18 -8.55 3.32 -3.56
N ALA A 19 -9.46 3.45 -4.53
CA ALA A 19 -9.95 2.32 -5.30
C ALA A 19 -8.80 1.51 -5.95
N LYS A 20 -7.80 2.21 -6.52
CA LYS A 20 -6.63 1.56 -7.11
C LYS A 20 -5.79 0.82 -6.07
N ILE A 21 -5.56 1.42 -4.89
CA ILE A 21 -4.75 0.79 -3.85
C ILE A 21 -5.46 -0.45 -3.27
N PHE A 22 -6.76 -0.38 -3.02
CA PHE A 22 -7.56 -1.52 -2.59
C PHE A 22 -7.52 -2.68 -3.59
N GLN A 23 -7.68 -2.36 -4.88
CA GLN A 23 -7.54 -3.34 -5.95
C GLN A 23 -6.17 -4.03 -5.91
N LEU A 24 -5.08 -3.25 -5.80
CA LEU A 24 -3.72 -3.78 -5.79
C LEU A 24 -3.44 -4.67 -4.58
N VAL A 25 -3.91 -4.30 -3.39
CA VAL A 25 -3.77 -5.13 -2.18
C VAL A 25 -4.53 -6.46 -2.34
N ASN A 26 -5.73 -6.41 -2.91
CA ASN A 26 -6.55 -7.60 -3.13
C ASN A 26 -5.91 -8.56 -4.16
N GLU A 27 -5.39 -8.02 -5.27
CA GLU A 27 -4.72 -8.76 -6.34
C GLU A 27 -3.32 -9.28 -5.96
N LEU A 28 -2.73 -8.75 -4.89
CA LEU A 28 -1.39 -9.14 -4.44
C LEU A 28 -1.36 -10.64 -4.09
N ALA A 29 -0.33 -11.33 -4.56
CA ALA A 29 -0.07 -12.71 -4.13
C ALA A 29 0.39 -12.73 -2.66
N ALA A 30 0.05 -13.79 -1.94
CA ALA A 30 0.49 -13.98 -0.57
C ALA A 30 2.02 -13.99 -0.48
N GLY A 31 2.59 -13.22 0.45
CA GLY A 31 4.03 -13.01 0.60
C GLY A 31 4.66 -12.02 -0.37
N SER A 32 3.87 -11.40 -1.27
CA SER A 32 4.36 -10.33 -2.16
C SER A 32 4.09 -8.95 -1.55
N SER A 33 4.85 -7.94 -2.00
CA SER A 33 4.72 -6.53 -1.60
C SER A 33 4.81 -5.57 -2.79
N PHE A 34 4.34 -4.36 -2.59
CA PHE A 34 4.53 -3.22 -3.48
C PHE A 34 4.80 -1.95 -2.67
N VAL A 35 5.44 -0.95 -3.29
CA VAL A 35 5.73 0.35 -2.65
C VAL A 35 4.74 1.39 -3.14
N LEU A 36 3.89 1.89 -2.26
CA LEU A 36 3.02 3.03 -2.49
C LEU A 36 3.82 4.33 -2.36
N VAL A 37 3.70 5.23 -3.35
CA VAL A 37 4.23 6.60 -3.31
C VAL A 37 3.05 7.58 -3.30
N ASN A 38 2.98 8.44 -2.28
CA ASN A 38 1.90 9.40 -2.07
C ASN A 38 2.45 10.81 -1.75
N ASP A 39 1.62 11.84 -1.97
CA ASP A 39 1.94 13.25 -1.70
C ASP A 39 1.61 13.70 -0.26
N HIS A 40 1.03 12.81 0.56
CA HIS A 40 0.73 13.04 1.98
C HIS A 40 0.78 11.73 2.77
N ASP A 41 0.71 11.82 4.09
CA ASP A 41 0.69 10.65 4.97
C ASP A 41 -0.53 9.74 4.66
N PRO A 42 -0.33 8.49 4.20
CA PRO A 42 -1.41 7.56 3.90
C PRO A 42 -1.97 6.87 5.16
N LYS A 43 -1.70 7.35 6.38
CA LYS A 43 -2.24 6.80 7.62
C LYS A 43 -3.77 6.58 7.65
N PRO A 44 -4.63 7.45 7.09
CA PRO A 44 -6.07 7.16 7.02
C PRO A 44 -6.38 5.89 6.20
N LEU A 45 -5.64 5.66 5.12
CA LEU A 45 -5.78 4.48 4.27
C LEU A 45 -5.37 3.20 5.00
N TYR A 46 -4.32 3.24 5.83
CA TYR A 46 -3.95 2.11 6.70
C TYR A 46 -5.13 1.62 7.54
N TYR A 47 -5.83 2.54 8.20
CA TYR A 47 -6.97 2.18 9.04
C TYR A 47 -8.14 1.62 8.22
N GLN A 48 -8.37 2.11 7.00
CA GLN A 48 -9.40 1.55 6.12
C GLN A 48 -9.05 0.13 5.68
N LEU A 49 -7.80 -0.12 5.28
CA LEU A 49 -7.34 -1.46 4.92
C LEU A 49 -7.41 -2.42 6.12
N GLU A 50 -7.04 -1.99 7.32
CA GLU A 50 -7.11 -2.84 8.53
C GLU A 50 -8.56 -3.16 8.92
N ALA A 51 -9.50 -2.25 8.65
CA ALA A 51 -10.92 -2.52 8.87
C ALA A 51 -11.50 -3.53 7.85
N GLU A 52 -11.08 -3.47 6.59
CA GLU A 52 -11.57 -4.37 5.53
C GLU A 52 -10.84 -5.72 5.49
N TYR A 53 -9.53 -5.73 5.78
CA TYR A 53 -8.64 -6.88 5.68
C TYR A 53 -7.80 -7.06 6.97
N PRO A 54 -8.45 -7.26 8.13
CA PRO A 54 -7.76 -7.28 9.42
C PRO A 54 -6.69 -8.36 9.44
N LYS A 55 -5.46 -7.98 9.78
CA LYS A 55 -4.29 -8.89 9.86
C LYS A 55 -4.01 -9.67 8.57
N GLN A 56 -4.34 -9.14 7.40
CA GLN A 56 -4.04 -9.79 6.11
C GLN A 56 -2.91 -9.11 5.34
N PHE A 57 -2.45 -7.95 5.78
CA PHE A 57 -1.37 -7.21 5.14
C PHE A 57 -0.34 -6.69 6.16
N SER A 58 0.86 -6.38 5.66
CA SER A 58 1.91 -5.66 6.36
C SER A 58 1.94 -4.20 5.88
N TRP A 59 2.41 -3.31 6.76
CA TRP A 59 2.51 -1.88 6.48
C TRP A 59 3.83 -1.34 7.04
N THR A 60 4.75 -0.97 6.14
CA THR A 60 6.08 -0.50 6.52
C THR A 60 6.35 0.85 5.88
N TYR A 61 6.61 1.89 6.69
CA TYR A 61 7.07 3.17 6.15
C TYR A 61 8.52 3.03 5.68
N LEU A 62 8.76 3.37 4.42
CA LEU A 62 10.10 3.51 3.84
C LEU A 62 10.57 4.97 3.86
N GLU A 63 9.62 5.91 3.73
CA GLU A 63 9.88 7.35 3.75
C GLU A 63 8.69 8.10 4.36
N ARG A 64 8.97 9.12 5.18
CA ARG A 64 7.97 9.86 5.96
C ARG A 64 8.02 11.37 5.70
N GLY A 65 7.83 11.79 4.45
CA GLY A 65 7.63 13.19 4.08
C GLY A 65 8.77 14.15 4.46
N PRO A 66 8.56 15.47 4.26
CA PRO A 66 7.33 16.09 3.75
C PRO A 66 7.18 16.04 2.23
N GLU A 67 8.25 15.86 1.45
CA GLU A 67 8.16 15.88 -0.01
C GLU A 67 7.45 14.64 -0.58
N VAL A 68 7.74 13.46 -0.02
CA VAL A 68 7.22 12.18 -0.50
C VAL A 68 6.95 11.23 0.67
N TRP A 69 5.87 10.48 0.57
CA TRP A 69 5.57 9.39 1.49
C TRP A 69 5.67 8.07 0.76
N ARG A 70 6.52 7.17 1.25
CA ARG A 70 6.70 5.82 0.70
C ARG A 70 6.34 4.79 1.75
N VAL A 71 5.44 3.89 1.38
CA VAL A 71 5.00 2.78 2.24
C VAL A 71 5.09 1.49 1.46
N GLU A 72 5.77 0.50 1.99
CA GLU A 72 5.65 -0.87 1.52
C GLU A 72 4.38 -1.50 2.11
N ILE A 73 3.52 -2.00 1.23
CA ILE A 73 2.32 -2.74 1.58
C ILE A 73 2.51 -4.17 1.05
N GLY A 74 2.46 -5.15 1.96
CA GLY A 74 2.61 -6.57 1.61
C GLY A 74 1.41 -7.39 2.03
N LYS A 75 1.10 -8.47 1.31
CA LYS A 75 0.04 -9.41 1.70
C LYS A 75 0.66 -10.52 2.52
N LEU A 76 0.14 -10.76 3.72
CA LEU A 76 0.68 -11.79 4.60
C LEU A 76 0.42 -13.18 4.01
N GLN A 77 1.36 -14.11 4.21
CA GLN A 77 1.09 -15.52 3.97
C GLN A 77 0.03 -15.96 4.98
N GLN A 78 -1.09 -16.51 4.50
CA GLN A 78 -2.01 -17.20 5.39
C GLN A 78 -1.23 -18.35 6.02
N ALA A 79 -1.24 -18.41 7.36
CA ALA A 79 -0.73 -19.58 8.05
C ALA A 79 -1.56 -20.78 7.60
N ALA A 80 -0.90 -21.82 7.09
CA ALA A 80 -1.51 -23.10 6.75
C ALA A 80 -2.10 -23.78 7.99
#